data_AF-A0A961KDH3-F1
#
_entry.id   AF-A0A961KDH3-F1
#
_cell.length_a   1.000
_cell.length_b   1.000
_cell.length_c   1.000
_cell.angle_alpha   90.00
_cell.angle_beta   90.00
_cell.angle_gamma   90.00
#
_symmetry.space_group_name_H-M   'P 1'
#
loop_
_entity.id
_entity.type
_entity.pdbx_description
1 polymer ?
#
loop_
_entity_poly.entity_id
_entity_poly.type
_entity_poly.pdbx_seq_one_letter_code
_entity_poly.pdbx_strand_id
1 'polypeptide(L)'
;MKTGDATRVLRTLGWSIHRDETGDKGATYALPDRIVRIVYGIRPLPQTAQFEAVFSLSTPAFSAACLTIDPEGSAYAPLVAASKGYKDRAPDIVEHHIRQASDAVLAWAEAQDLDQALRARADLPSSAPGAAPIWHLAALALRGDLDRL
;
A
#
# COMPACT_ATOMS: atom_id res chain seq x y z
N MET A 1 -9.54 19.33 -11.00
CA MET A 1 -10.08 18.29 -10.10
C MET A 1 -9.62 18.52 -8.66
N LYS A 2 -10.45 18.24 -7.66
CA LYS A 2 -10.03 18.17 -6.24
C LYS A 2 -9.85 16.71 -5.80
N THR A 3 -9.19 16.48 -4.66
CA THR A 3 -9.04 15.13 -4.07
C THR A 3 -10.38 14.39 -3.89
N GLY A 4 -11.51 15.13 -3.75
CA GLY A 4 -12.87 14.58 -3.76
C GLY A 4 -13.24 13.85 -5.06
N ASP A 5 -12.94 14.43 -6.21
CA ASP A 5 -13.32 13.80 -7.48
C ASP A 5 -12.38 12.66 -7.83
N ALA A 6 -11.10 12.73 -7.45
CA ALA A 6 -10.16 11.61 -7.56
C ALA A 6 -10.68 10.37 -6.81
N THR A 7 -11.22 10.55 -5.61
CA THR A 7 -11.87 9.47 -4.84
C THR A 7 -13.01 8.82 -5.62
N ARG A 8 -13.84 9.62 -6.30
CA ARG A 8 -14.95 9.12 -7.11
C ARG A 8 -14.44 8.30 -8.29
N VAL A 9 -13.40 8.77 -8.98
CA VAL A 9 -12.78 8.04 -10.08
C VAL A 9 -12.19 6.71 -9.60
N LEU A 10 -11.40 6.71 -8.52
CA LEU A 10 -10.84 5.48 -7.96
C LEU A 10 -11.92 4.46 -7.60
N ARG A 11 -13.04 4.91 -7.01
CA ARG A 11 -14.19 4.04 -6.75
C ARG A 11 -14.76 3.43 -8.02
N THR A 12 -14.90 4.19 -9.11
CA THR A 12 -15.37 3.66 -10.40
C THR A 12 -14.39 2.69 -11.05
N LEU A 13 -13.11 2.76 -10.68
CA LEU A 13 -12.08 1.83 -11.14
C LEU A 13 -12.03 0.54 -10.30
N GLY A 14 -12.88 0.40 -9.28
CA GLY A 14 -12.94 -0.79 -8.42
C GLY A 14 -12.14 -0.68 -7.13
N TRP A 15 -11.56 0.49 -6.82
CA TRP A 15 -10.91 0.69 -5.52
C TRP A 15 -11.94 0.86 -4.40
N SER A 16 -11.69 0.19 -3.28
CA SER A 16 -12.41 0.40 -2.02
C SER A 16 -11.82 1.60 -1.29
N ILE A 17 -12.65 2.58 -0.95
CA ILE A 17 -12.19 3.86 -0.35
C ILE A 17 -12.27 3.80 1.16
N HIS A 18 -11.22 4.24 1.84
CA HIS A 18 -11.19 4.42 3.29
C HIS A 18 -10.54 5.75 3.67
N ARG A 19 -10.71 6.15 4.93
CA ARG A 19 -9.93 7.23 5.54
C ARG A 19 -9.03 6.59 6.59
N ASP A 20 -7.80 7.06 6.68
CA ASP A 20 -6.99 6.72 7.84
C ASP A 20 -7.30 7.64 9.03
N GLU A 21 -6.67 7.34 10.16
CA GLU A 21 -6.86 8.01 11.45
C GLU A 21 -6.47 9.49 11.41
N THR A 22 -5.56 9.88 10.51
CA THR A 22 -5.12 11.26 10.30
C THR A 22 -6.00 12.02 9.31
N GLY A 23 -7.00 11.35 8.72
CA GLY A 23 -7.95 11.93 7.78
C GLY A 23 -7.45 11.94 6.32
N ASP A 24 -6.29 11.34 6.04
CA ASP A 24 -5.80 11.16 4.69
C ASP A 24 -6.66 10.14 3.93
N LYS A 25 -6.71 10.33 2.62
CA LYS A 25 -7.53 9.49 1.75
C LYS A 25 -6.77 8.25 1.36
N GLY A 26 -7.27 7.11 1.84
CA GLY A 26 -6.82 5.79 1.45
C GLY A 26 -7.71 5.16 0.39
N ALA A 27 -7.14 4.25 -0.38
CA ALA A 27 -7.92 3.26 -1.10
C ALA A 27 -7.19 1.91 -1.16
N THR A 28 -7.95 0.82 -1.21
CA THR A 28 -7.43 -0.53 -1.43
C THR A 28 -7.98 -1.13 -2.72
N TYR A 29 -7.18 -1.99 -3.34
CA TYR A 29 -7.56 -2.80 -4.48
C TYR A 29 -7.20 -4.25 -4.20
N ALA A 30 -8.15 -5.17 -4.42
CA ALA A 30 -7.92 -6.59 -4.27
C ALA A 30 -7.50 -7.19 -5.61
N LEU A 31 -6.28 -7.72 -5.67
CA LEU A 31 -5.82 -8.62 -6.71
C LEU A 31 -5.98 -10.08 -6.22
N PRO A 32 -5.87 -11.10 -7.10
CA PRO A 32 -6.12 -12.49 -6.71
C PRO A 32 -5.27 -12.99 -5.53
N ASP A 33 -4.02 -12.54 -5.41
CA ASP A 33 -3.05 -13.00 -4.42
C ASP A 33 -2.60 -11.91 -3.43
N ARG A 34 -2.97 -10.65 -3.66
CA ARG A 34 -2.46 -9.50 -2.90
C ARG A 34 -3.48 -8.38 -2.79
N ILE A 35 -3.28 -7.53 -1.79
CA ILE A 35 -4.03 -6.31 -1.57
C ILE A 35 -3.08 -5.15 -1.82
N VAL A 36 -3.46 -4.24 -2.71
CA VAL A 36 -2.73 -3.01 -2.98
C VAL A 36 -3.39 -1.88 -2.18
N ARG A 37 -2.59 -1.07 -1.48
CA ARG A 37 -3.07 0.11 -0.76
C ARG A 37 -2.38 1.36 -1.29
N ILE A 38 -3.18 2.39 -1.54
CA ILE A 38 -2.70 3.74 -1.85
C ILE A 38 -3.16 4.72 -0.78
N VAL A 39 -2.33 5.72 -0.48
CA VAL A 39 -2.73 6.97 0.17
C VAL A 39 -2.44 8.08 -0.82
N TYR A 40 -3.45 8.89 -1.14
CA TYR A 40 -3.39 9.78 -2.30
C TYR A 40 -3.96 11.18 -2.04
N GLY A 41 -3.52 12.13 -2.85
CA GLY A 41 -3.94 13.51 -2.80
C GLY A 41 -3.79 14.23 -4.13
N ILE A 42 -4.52 15.34 -4.27
CA ILE A 42 -4.23 16.35 -5.30
C ILE A 42 -3.73 17.60 -4.59
N ARG A 43 -2.49 17.97 -4.90
CA ARG A 43 -1.82 19.15 -4.37
C ARG A 43 -1.88 20.29 -5.40
N PRO A 44 -2.54 21.42 -5.09
CA PRO A 44 -2.51 22.58 -5.97
C PRO A 44 -1.11 23.21 -5.96
N LEU A 45 -0.65 23.67 -7.12
CA LEU A 45 0.64 24.33 -7.32
C LEU A 45 0.43 25.64 -8.09
N PRO A 46 1.43 26.54 -8.13
CA PRO A 46 1.38 27.66 -9.06
C PRO A 46 1.22 27.14 -10.49
N GLN A 47 0.15 27.58 -11.17
CA GLN A 47 -0.18 27.29 -12.57
C GLN A 47 -0.45 25.81 -12.92
N THR A 48 -0.40 24.90 -11.94
CA THR A 48 -0.52 23.46 -12.15
C THR A 48 -1.16 22.78 -10.95
N ALA A 49 -1.50 21.51 -11.08
CA ALA A 49 -1.82 20.63 -9.97
C ALA A 49 -1.03 19.33 -10.09
N GLN A 50 -0.82 18.65 -8.96
CA GLN A 50 -0.14 17.37 -8.92
C GLN A 50 -1.01 16.34 -8.24
N PHE A 51 -1.27 15.22 -8.92
CA PHE A 51 -1.73 14.01 -8.26
C PHE A 51 -0.53 13.27 -7.67
N GLU A 52 -0.66 12.84 -6.43
CA GLU A 52 0.38 12.05 -5.76
C GLU A 52 -0.23 10.89 -5.00
N ALA A 53 0.46 9.76 -5.04
CA ALA A 53 0.08 8.56 -4.29
C ALA A 53 1.33 7.87 -3.73
N VAL A 54 1.32 7.57 -2.44
CA VAL A 54 2.22 6.57 -1.85
C VAL A 54 1.49 5.24 -1.81
N PHE A 55 2.19 4.15 -2.06
CA PHE A 55 1.55 2.87 -2.23
C PHE A 55 2.39 1.72 -1.74
N SER A 56 1.68 0.67 -1.34
CA SER A 56 2.24 -0.56 -0.81
C SER A 56 1.35 -1.73 -1.21
N LEU A 57 1.85 -2.95 -1.04
CA LEU A 57 1.04 -4.14 -1.13
C LEU A 57 1.28 -5.07 0.05
N SER A 58 0.34 -5.97 0.26
CA SER A 58 0.40 -7.04 1.23
C SER A 58 -0.35 -8.27 0.72
N THR A 59 -0.25 -9.38 1.44
CA THR A 59 -1.12 -10.53 1.25
C THR A 59 -2.13 -10.61 2.40
N PRO A 60 -3.32 -11.19 2.19
CA PRO A 60 -4.25 -11.45 3.29
C PRO A 60 -3.61 -12.26 4.43
N ALA A 61 -2.81 -13.28 4.09
CA ALA A 61 -2.12 -14.12 5.06
C ALA A 61 -1.10 -13.33 5.90
N PHE A 62 -0.30 -12.47 5.27
CA PHE A 62 0.69 -11.65 5.98
C PHE A 62 0.04 -10.64 6.91
N SER A 63 -1.00 -9.95 6.45
CA SER A 63 -1.74 -9.01 7.30
C SER A 63 -2.42 -9.71 8.48
N ALA A 64 -3.01 -10.89 8.26
CA ALA A 64 -3.63 -11.68 9.33
C ALA A 64 -2.60 -12.21 10.35
N ALA A 65 -1.42 -12.65 9.90
CA ALA A 65 -0.34 -13.06 10.79
C ALA A 65 0.14 -11.88 11.66
N CYS A 66 0.32 -10.69 11.07
CA CYS A 66 0.68 -9.48 11.83
C CYS A 66 -0.39 -9.15 12.89
N LEU A 67 -1.67 -9.18 12.52
CA LEU A 67 -2.78 -8.89 13.45
C LEU A 67 -2.92 -9.95 14.56
N THR A 68 -2.49 -11.19 14.30
CA THR A 68 -2.47 -12.24 15.34
C THR A 68 -1.39 -11.95 16.40
N ILE A 69 -0.25 -11.40 15.97
CA ILE A 69 0.88 -11.05 16.84
C ILE A 69 0.59 -9.75 17.61
N ASP A 70 -0.02 -8.78 16.94
CA ASP A 70 -0.42 -7.49 17.51
C ASP A 70 -1.90 -7.21 17.23
N PRO A 71 -2.83 -7.69 18.08
CA PRO A 71 -4.27 -7.55 17.87
C PRO A 71 -4.79 -6.11 17.93
N GLU A 72 -4.04 -5.19 18.54
CA GLU A 72 -4.36 -3.75 18.56
C GLU A 72 -3.84 -3.03 17.31
N GLY A 73 -3.05 -3.72 16.48
CA GLY A 73 -2.47 -3.19 15.27
C GLY A 73 -3.44 -3.04 14.09
N SER A 74 -2.91 -2.55 12.97
CA SER A 74 -3.70 -2.36 11.75
C SER A 74 -4.09 -3.68 11.11
N ALA A 75 -5.36 -3.80 10.67
CA ALA A 75 -5.83 -4.91 9.83
C ALA A 75 -5.09 -5.04 8.48
N TYR A 76 -4.30 -4.03 8.10
CA TYR A 76 -3.41 -4.08 6.94
C TYR A 76 -1.96 -3.83 7.38
N ALA A 77 -1.09 -4.81 7.14
CA ALA A 77 0.36 -4.67 7.35
C ALA A 77 1.08 -4.65 5.99
N PRO A 78 1.87 -3.62 5.65
CA PRO A 78 2.52 -3.54 4.34
C PRO A 78 3.65 -4.58 4.23
N LEU A 79 3.53 -5.53 3.29
CA LEU A 79 4.60 -6.48 2.98
C LEU A 79 5.69 -5.79 2.16
N VAL A 80 5.31 -5.08 1.09
CA VAL A 80 6.21 -4.28 0.25
C VAL A 80 5.68 -2.85 0.19
N ALA A 81 6.55 -1.87 0.44
CA ALA A 81 6.25 -0.46 0.24
C ALA A 81 7.07 0.08 -0.93
N ALA A 82 6.45 0.87 -1.80
CA ALA A 82 7.17 1.51 -2.89
C ALA A 82 8.17 2.53 -2.33
N SER A 83 9.43 2.44 -2.77
CA SER A 83 10.49 3.39 -2.36
C SER A 83 10.25 4.81 -2.88
N LYS A 84 9.49 4.94 -3.98
CA LYS A 84 9.03 6.21 -4.55
C LYS A 84 7.54 6.13 -4.84
N GLY A 85 6.80 7.12 -4.36
CA GLY A 85 5.39 7.29 -4.72
C GLY A 85 5.21 7.72 -6.18
N TYR A 86 3.97 7.62 -6.66
CA TYR A 86 3.54 8.07 -7.96
C TYR A 86 3.29 9.58 -7.89
N LYS A 87 3.76 10.32 -8.88
CA LYS A 87 3.55 11.76 -9.00
C LYS A 87 3.30 12.09 -10.45
N ASP A 88 2.23 12.81 -10.70
CA ASP A 88 1.86 13.27 -12.03
C ASP A 88 1.38 14.72 -11.96
N ARG A 89 2.04 15.58 -12.73
CA ARG A 89 1.86 17.03 -12.68
C ARG A 89 1.35 17.50 -14.04
N ALA A 90 0.23 18.20 -14.01
CA ALA A 90 -0.41 18.76 -15.19
C ALA A 90 -0.95 20.17 -14.89
N PRO A 91 -1.27 21.00 -15.92
CA PRO A 91 -2.02 22.23 -15.72
C PRO A 91 -3.31 21.99 -14.95
N ASP A 92 -4.04 20.94 -15.34
CA ASP A 92 -5.23 20.45 -14.66
C ASP A 92 -5.18 18.93 -14.50
N ILE A 93 -5.40 18.46 -13.27
CA ILE A 93 -5.67 17.05 -13.04
C ILE A 93 -7.09 16.74 -13.53
N VAL A 94 -7.16 15.79 -14.45
CA VAL A 94 -8.40 15.19 -14.99
C VAL A 94 -8.42 13.67 -14.76
N GLU A 95 -9.55 13.04 -15.01
CA GLU A 95 -9.79 11.61 -14.79
C GLU A 95 -8.72 10.69 -15.41
N HIS A 96 -8.22 11.03 -16.61
CA HIS A 96 -7.17 10.28 -17.29
C HIS A 96 -5.92 10.06 -16.42
N HIS A 97 -5.45 11.10 -15.71
CA HIS A 97 -4.28 11.01 -14.85
C HIS A 97 -4.51 10.07 -13.65
N ILE A 98 -5.74 10.01 -13.13
CA ILE A 98 -6.10 9.09 -12.04
C ILE A 98 -6.14 7.64 -12.54
N ARG A 99 -6.63 7.42 -13.76
CA ARG A 99 -6.60 6.10 -14.41
C ARG A 99 -5.17 5.64 -14.64
N GLN A 100 -4.33 6.49 -15.23
CA GLN A 100 -2.91 6.18 -15.42
C GLN A 100 -2.19 5.88 -14.10
N ALA A 101 -2.47 6.65 -13.04
CA ALA A 101 -1.91 6.38 -11.73
C ALA A 101 -2.36 5.03 -11.17
N SER A 102 -3.65 4.72 -11.28
CA SER A 102 -4.20 3.42 -10.89
C SER A 102 -3.51 2.28 -11.63
N ASP A 103 -3.44 2.34 -12.96
CA ASP A 103 -2.84 1.31 -13.80
C ASP A 103 -1.35 1.14 -13.49
N ALA A 104 -0.61 2.24 -13.31
CA ALA A 104 0.81 2.20 -12.97
C ALA A 104 1.07 1.58 -11.59
N VAL A 105 0.23 1.88 -10.60
CA VAL A 105 0.34 1.30 -9.26
C VAL A 105 0.00 -0.20 -9.28
N LEU A 106 -1.03 -0.60 -10.02
CA LEU A 106 -1.40 -2.02 -10.15
C LEU A 106 -0.31 -2.80 -10.90
N ALA A 107 0.21 -2.27 -12.00
CA ALA A 107 1.32 -2.89 -12.73
C ALA A 107 2.59 -3.02 -11.86
N TRP A 108 2.92 -2.01 -11.06
CA TRP A 108 3.99 -2.11 -10.07
C TRP A 108 3.72 -3.24 -9.07
N ALA A 109 2.49 -3.34 -8.58
CA ALA A 109 2.12 -4.32 -7.59
C ALA A 109 2.24 -5.74 -8.14
N GLU A 110 1.75 -5.99 -9.36
CA GLU A 110 1.85 -7.29 -10.04
C GLU A 110 3.31 -7.70 -10.31
N ALA A 111 4.20 -6.73 -10.57
CA ALA A 111 5.62 -6.99 -10.80
C ALA A 111 6.40 -7.38 -9.54
N GLN A 112 5.83 -7.27 -8.33
CA GLN A 112 6.54 -7.65 -7.10
C GLN A 112 6.53 -9.16 -6.89
N ASP A 113 7.70 -9.70 -6.53
CA ASP A 113 7.87 -11.07 -6.06
C ASP A 113 7.49 -11.16 -4.56
N LEU A 114 6.35 -11.78 -4.29
CA LEU A 114 5.81 -11.92 -2.93
C LEU A 114 6.66 -12.85 -2.06
N ASP A 115 7.21 -13.91 -2.64
CA ASP A 115 8.05 -14.85 -1.91
C ASP A 115 9.34 -14.15 -1.50
N GLN A 116 10.00 -13.47 -2.44
CA GLN A 116 11.20 -12.69 -2.14
C GLN A 116 10.92 -11.63 -1.07
N ALA A 117 9.79 -10.93 -1.15
CA ALA A 117 9.38 -9.96 -0.15
C ALA A 117 9.20 -10.58 1.25
N LEU A 118 8.53 -11.73 1.34
CA LEU A 118 8.39 -12.48 2.60
C LEU A 118 9.75 -12.91 3.14
N ARG A 119 10.68 -13.34 2.28
CA ARG A 119 12.04 -13.67 2.73
C ARG A 119 12.76 -12.46 3.32
N ALA A 120 12.68 -11.32 2.63
CA ALA A 120 13.27 -10.08 3.11
C ALA A 120 12.72 -9.64 4.48
N ARG A 121 11.42 -9.87 4.75
CA ARG A 121 10.83 -9.63 6.07
C ARG A 121 11.34 -10.60 7.13
N ALA A 122 11.40 -11.89 6.80
CA ALA A 122 11.93 -12.92 7.69
C ALA A 122 13.41 -12.68 8.05
N ASP A 123 14.17 -12.01 7.20
CA ASP A 123 15.59 -11.71 7.43
C ASP A 123 15.84 -10.37 8.13
N LEU A 124 14.78 -9.62 8.49
CA LEU A 124 14.92 -8.45 9.34
C LEU A 124 15.46 -8.85 10.74
N PRO A 125 16.29 -8.01 11.37
CA PRO A 125 16.72 -8.26 12.74
C PRO A 125 15.53 -8.06 13.69
N SER A 126 15.42 -8.89 14.72
CA SER A 126 14.40 -8.76 15.78
C SER A 126 14.47 -7.44 16.55
N SER A 127 15.62 -6.77 16.53
CA SER A 127 15.85 -5.44 17.11
C SER A 127 15.51 -4.27 16.16
N ALA A 128 14.91 -4.54 15.00
CA ALA A 128 14.52 -3.48 14.06
C ALA A 128 13.47 -2.55 14.69
N PRO A 129 13.52 -1.23 14.41
CA PRO A 129 12.61 -0.27 15.02
C PRO A 129 11.18 -0.37 14.46
N GLY A 130 10.22 0.14 15.24
CA GLY A 130 8.82 0.24 14.82
C GLY A 130 8.13 -1.11 14.69
N ALA A 131 7.28 -1.28 13.68
CA ALA A 131 6.53 -2.52 13.44
C ALA A 131 7.37 -3.66 12.81
N ALA A 132 8.66 -3.44 12.58
CA ALA A 132 9.53 -4.42 11.94
C ALA A 132 9.66 -5.77 12.67
N PRO A 133 9.68 -5.84 14.02
CA PRO A 133 9.67 -7.11 14.73
C PRO A 133 8.38 -7.92 14.47
N ILE A 134 7.23 -7.25 14.39
CA ILE A 134 5.95 -7.89 14.06
C ILE A 134 6.00 -8.47 12.65
N TRP A 135 6.49 -7.69 11.68
CA TRP A 135 6.64 -8.13 10.29
C TRP A 135 7.60 -9.31 10.14
N HIS A 136 8.68 -9.31 10.92
CA HIS A 136 9.64 -10.40 10.97
C HIS A 136 9.01 -11.70 11.47
N LEU A 137 8.36 -11.66 12.64
CA LEU A 137 7.69 -12.82 13.24
C LEU A 137 6.57 -13.36 12.34
N ALA A 138 5.77 -12.46 11.75
CA ALA A 138 4.73 -12.85 10.80
C ALA A 138 5.31 -13.57 9.57
N ALA A 139 6.44 -13.09 9.05
CA ALA A 139 7.10 -13.71 7.91
C ALA A 139 7.71 -15.07 8.26
N LEU A 140 8.33 -15.22 9.44
CA LEU A 140 8.84 -16.51 9.92
C LEU A 140 7.72 -17.53 10.09
N ALA A 141 6.61 -17.14 10.72
CA ALA A 141 5.45 -18.01 10.91
C ALA A 141 4.87 -18.50 9.58
N LEU A 142 4.71 -17.61 8.59
CA LEU A 142 4.21 -17.99 7.26
C LEU A 142 5.19 -18.85 6.46
N ARG A 143 6.49 -18.76 6.75
CA ARG A 143 7.52 -19.61 6.14
C ARG A 143 7.73 -20.93 6.89
N GLY A 144 7.13 -21.10 8.05
CA GLY A 144 7.34 -22.27 8.91
C GLY A 144 8.73 -22.34 9.54
N ASP A 145 9.43 -21.21 9.66
CA ASP A 145 10.80 -21.12 10.21
C ASP A 145 10.74 -21.00 11.74
N LEU A 146 10.42 -22.11 12.41
CA LEU A 146 10.16 -22.15 13.86
C LEU A 146 11.42 -21.97 14.72
N ASP A 147 12.60 -22.28 14.17
CA ASP A 147 13.86 -22.16 14.92
C ASP A 147 14.25 -20.70 15.18
N ARG A 148 13.73 -19.78 14.36
CA ARG A 148 13.98 -18.33 14.44
C ARG A 148 12.80 -17.55 15.00
N LEU A 149 11.66 -18.20 15.25
CA LEU A 149 10.40 -17.58 15.69
C LEU A 149 10.40 -17.28 17.19
#